data_AF-A0A2I0KJR9-F1
#
_entry.id   AF-A0A2I0KJR9-F1
#
_cell.length_a   1.000
_cell.length_b   1.000
_cell.length_c   1.000
_cell.angle_alpha   90.00
_cell.angle_beta   90.00
_cell.angle_gamma   90.00
#
_symmetry.space_group_name_H-M   'P 1'
#
loop_
_entity.id
_entity.type
_entity.pdbx_description
1 polymer ?
#
loop_
_entity_poly.entity_id
_entity_poly.type
_entity_poly.pdbx_seq_one_letter_code
_entity_poly.pdbx_strand_id
1 'polypeptide(L)'
;MEKGVETSEKASGGVEADWLSVFTVNPSDYTGVSLINYTLNGLNYRTWSRAMLTALTSKNKVGMIDGLVPRPPEGDLNRAKWDICNALVIS
;
A
#
# COMPACT_ATOMS: atom_id res chain seq x y z
N MET A 1 34.67 2.03 23.92
CA MET A 1 33.54 1.14 24.28
C MET A 1 32.27 1.90 23.95
N GLU A 2 31.74 1.61 22.76
CA GLU A 2 30.38 2.01 22.38
C GLU A 2 29.35 1.32 23.26
N LYS A 3 28.17 1.94 23.29
CA LYS A 3 26.78 1.41 23.40
C LYS A 3 26.03 2.40 24.31
N GLY A 4 24.93 3.02 23.91
CA GLY A 4 24.07 2.86 22.75
C GLY A 4 22.71 3.42 23.19
N VAL A 5 22.16 4.32 22.39
CA VAL A 5 20.96 5.12 22.69
C VAL A 5 19.75 4.21 22.94
N GLU A 6 19.03 4.44 24.05
CA GLU A 6 17.66 3.94 24.24
C GLU A 6 16.70 5.08 23.96
N THR A 7 16.08 5.07 22.78
CA THR A 7 14.90 5.90 22.51
C THR A 7 13.68 5.02 22.73
N SER A 8 12.98 5.29 23.83
CA SER A 8 11.72 4.65 24.18
C SER A 8 10.61 5.22 23.30
N GLU A 9 10.12 4.42 22.34
CA GLU A 9 8.87 4.72 21.63
C GLU A 9 7.69 4.47 22.59
N LYS A 10 7.20 5.57 23.18
CA LYS A 10 5.94 5.61 23.90
C LYS A 10 4.79 5.54 22.89
N ALA A 11 4.20 4.35 22.78
CA ALA A 11 2.87 4.17 22.21
C ALA A 11 1.82 4.93 23.05
N SER A 12 1.10 5.86 22.44
CA SER A 12 -0.11 6.45 23.03
C SER A 12 -1.13 6.81 21.95
N GLY A 13 -2.23 6.07 21.96
CA GLY A 13 -3.58 6.61 21.75
C GLY A 13 -3.99 7.04 20.34
N GLY A 14 -4.62 6.12 19.62
CA GLY A 14 -5.49 6.46 18.49
C GLY A 14 -5.93 5.23 17.70
N VAL A 15 -7.15 4.73 17.94
CA VAL A 15 -7.82 3.70 17.12
C VAL A 15 -8.06 4.14 15.65
N GLU A 16 -7.60 5.33 15.29
CA GLU A 16 -7.64 5.94 13.95
C GLU A 16 -6.43 5.57 13.07
N ALA A 17 -5.37 4.96 13.64
CA ALA A 17 -4.10 4.78 12.93
C ALA A 17 -4.07 3.62 11.91
N ASP A 18 -5.06 2.72 11.92
CA ASP A 18 -4.97 1.46 11.16
C ASP A 18 -5.64 1.54 9.77
N TRP A 19 -6.62 2.43 9.57
CA TRP A 19 -7.30 2.58 8.28
C TRP A 19 -6.48 3.28 7.20
N LEU A 20 -5.53 4.14 7.60
CA LEU A 20 -4.65 4.86 6.69
C LEU A 20 -3.29 4.16 6.50
N SER A 21 -3.06 3.02 7.14
CA SER A 21 -1.82 2.27 6.94
C SER A 21 -1.72 1.81 5.48
N VAL A 22 -0.57 2.04 4.85
CA VAL A 22 -0.29 1.64 3.46
C VAL A 22 -0.41 0.12 3.28
N PHE A 23 -0.28 -0.65 4.37
CA PHE A 23 -0.36 -2.10 4.39
C PHE A 23 -1.76 -2.64 4.71
N THR A 24 -2.76 -1.77 4.82
CA THR A 24 -4.13 -2.21 5.09
C THR A 24 -4.74 -2.79 3.82
N VAL A 25 -5.23 -4.02 3.94
CA VAL A 25 -5.99 -4.70 2.90
C VAL A 25 -7.45 -4.69 3.31
N ASN A 26 -8.28 -4.01 2.55
CA ASN A 26 -9.71 -3.93 2.86
C ASN A 26 -10.41 -5.20 2.37
N PRO A 27 -11.47 -5.70 3.04
CA PRO A 27 -12.25 -6.84 2.55
C PRO A 27 -12.74 -6.69 1.10
N SER A 28 -13.01 -5.45 0.67
CA SER A 28 -13.37 -5.13 -0.72
C SER A 28 -12.27 -5.46 -1.73
N ASP A 29 -10.99 -5.48 -1.31
CA ASP A 29 -9.86 -5.72 -2.20
C ASP A 29 -9.77 -7.19 -2.65
N TYR A 30 -10.32 -8.12 -1.87
CA TYR A 30 -10.34 -9.55 -2.17
C TYR A 30 -11.49 -9.98 -3.09
N THR A 31 -12.38 -9.06 -3.47
CA THR A 31 -13.63 -9.39 -4.18
C THR A 31 -13.41 -9.70 -5.67
N GLY A 32 -12.18 -9.71 -6.17
CA GLY A 32 -11.88 -9.87 -7.60
C GLY A 32 -12.38 -8.72 -8.46
N VAL A 33 -12.81 -7.62 -7.82
CA VAL A 33 -13.27 -6.41 -8.51
C VAL A 33 -12.06 -5.64 -9.00
N SER A 34 -11.98 -5.47 -10.32
CA SER A 34 -10.92 -4.69 -10.96
C SER A 34 -10.81 -3.30 -10.34
N LEU A 35 -9.58 -2.88 -9.99
CA LEU A 35 -9.32 -1.58 -9.38
C LEU A 35 -9.84 -0.42 -10.24
N ILE A 36 -9.84 -0.62 -11.56
CA ILE A 36 -10.44 0.27 -12.54
C ILE A 36 -11.18 -0.53 -13.62
N ASN A 37 -12.29 0.02 -14.14
CA ASN A 37 -13.09 -0.63 -15.19
C ASN A 37 -12.51 -0.47 -16.60
N TYR A 38 -11.30 0.08 -16.74
CA TYR A 38 -10.67 0.33 -18.03
C TYR A 38 -9.51 -0.63 -18.23
N THR A 39 -9.57 -1.45 -19.27
CA THR A 39 -8.40 -2.18 -19.76
C THR A 39 -7.51 -1.23 -20.55
N LEU A 40 -6.21 -1.23 -20.28
CA LEU A 40 -5.25 -0.44 -21.06
C LEU A 40 -5.29 -0.90 -22.52
N ASN A 41 -5.62 0.02 -23.41
CA ASN A 41 -5.44 -0.09 -24.84
C ASN A 41 -4.52 1.07 -25.25
N GLY A 42 -3.67 0.89 -26.26
CA GLY A 42 -2.60 1.86 -26.57
C GLY A 42 -3.05 3.33 -26.75
N LEU A 43 -4.35 3.57 -26.92
CA LEU A 43 -4.96 4.89 -27.08
C LEU A 43 -5.49 5.51 -25.77
N ASN A 44 -5.83 4.69 -24.76
CA ASN A 44 -6.49 5.16 -23.54
C ASN A 44 -5.55 5.41 -22.36
N TYR A 45 -4.22 5.37 -22.55
CA TYR A 45 -3.23 5.51 -21.48
C TYR A 45 -3.51 6.67 -20.53
N ARG A 46 -3.86 7.86 -21.05
CA ARG A 46 -4.12 9.04 -20.20
C ARG A 46 -5.35 8.88 -19.30
N THR A 47 -6.40 8.24 -19.81
CA THR A 47 -7.62 7.98 -19.03
C THR A 47 -7.38 6.85 -18.04
N TRP A 48 -6.71 5.80 -18.49
CA TRP A 48 -6.32 4.64 -17.69
C TRP A 48 -5.42 5.03 -16.52
N SER A 49 -4.34 5.79 -16.77
CA SER A 49 -3.36 6.18 -15.74
C SER A 49 -3.98 7.09 -14.69
N ARG A 50 -4.83 8.04 -15.09
CA ARG A 50 -5.55 8.90 -14.15
C ARG A 50 -6.53 8.10 -13.30
N ALA A 51 -7.29 7.18 -13.90
CA ALA A 51 -8.21 6.32 -13.16
C ALA A 51 -7.45 5.43 -12.15
N MET A 52 -6.35 4.81 -12.60
CA MET A 52 -5.49 3.97 -11.76
C MET A 52 -4.93 4.76 -10.58
N LEU A 53 -4.38 5.95 -10.85
CA LEU A 53 -3.84 6.83 -9.82
C LEU A 53 -4.93 7.22 -8.81
N THR A 54 -6.11 7.63 -9.25
CA THR A 54 -7.23 7.98 -8.35
C THR A 54 -7.64 6.80 -7.47
N ALA A 55 -7.76 5.60 -8.04
CA ALA A 55 -8.13 4.40 -7.29
C ALA A 55 -7.05 3.96 -6.28
N LEU A 56 -5.77 4.21 -6.57
CA LEU A 56 -4.67 3.97 -5.65
C LEU A 56 -4.61 5.04 -4.55
N THR A 57 -4.84 6.32 -4.89
CA THR A 57 -4.88 7.42 -3.92
C THR A 57 -6.00 7.21 -2.91
N SER A 58 -7.19 6.78 -3.33
CA SER A 58 -8.31 6.52 -2.40
C SER A 58 -8.02 5.39 -1.41
N LYS A 59 -7.07 4.52 -1.71
CA LYS A 59 -6.63 3.40 -0.85
C LYS A 59 -5.29 3.66 -0.15
N ASN A 60 -4.70 4.86 -0.29
CA ASN A 60 -3.37 5.19 0.21
C ASN A 60 -2.24 4.25 -0.30
N LYS A 61 -2.36 3.72 -1.53
CA LYS A 61 -1.42 2.73 -2.10
C LYS A 61 -0.44 3.29 -3.14
N VAL A 62 -0.48 4.60 -3.42
CA VAL A 62 0.40 5.24 -4.42
C VAL A 62 1.88 5.01 -4.12
N GLY A 63 2.27 5.10 -2.85
CA GLY A 63 3.66 4.90 -2.43
C GLY A 63 4.22 3.50 -2.72
N MET A 64 3.36 2.49 -2.92
CA MET A 64 3.80 1.15 -3.34
C MET A 64 4.23 1.10 -4.81
N ILE A 65 3.60 1.92 -5.67
CA ILE A 65 3.95 2.01 -7.10
C ILE A 65 5.16 2.90 -7.33
N ASP A 66 5.21 4.05 -6.66
CA ASP A 66 6.30 5.02 -6.80
C ASP A 66 7.58 4.60 -6.06
N GLY A 67 7.57 3.47 -5.34
CA GLY A 67 8.72 2.94 -4.60
C GLY A 67 9.02 3.68 -3.29
N LEU A 68 8.20 4.66 -2.90
CA LEU A 68 8.29 5.34 -1.61
C LEU A 68 8.05 4.39 -0.42
N VAL A 69 7.31 3.30 -0.66
CA VAL A 69 7.05 2.23 0.31
C VAL A 69 7.72 0.95 -0.20
N PRO A 70 9.03 0.78 0.06
CA PRO A 70 9.75 -0.38 -0.41
C PRO A 70 9.27 -1.65 0.30
N ARG A 71 9.52 -2.79 -0.34
CA ARG A 71 9.26 -4.09 0.27
C ARG A 71 10.07 -4.23 1.56
N PRO A 72 9.43 -4.51 2.72
CA PRO A 72 10.14 -4.69 3.98
C PRO A 72 11.16 -5.84 3.94
N PRO A 73 12.19 -5.83 4.81
CA PRO A 73 13.21 -6.87 4.88
C PRO A 73 12.67 -8.20 5.43
N GLU A 74 13.46 -9.26 5.28
CA GLU A 74 13.18 -10.56 5.87
C GLU A 74 13.05 -10.48 7.40
N GLY A 75 11.96 -11.02 7.93
CA GLY A 75 11.63 -10.97 9.37
C GLY A 75 10.70 -9.83 9.79
N ASP A 76 10.37 -8.88 8.92
CA ASP A 76 9.39 -7.83 9.22
C ASP A 76 7.94 -8.38 9.19
N LEU A 77 7.17 -8.08 10.23
CA LEU A 77 5.75 -8.46 10.34
C LEU A 77 4.88 -7.83 9.24
N ASN A 78 5.29 -6.70 8.68
CA ASN A 78 4.59 -6.01 7.60
C ASN A 78 4.90 -6.58 6.22
N ARG A 79 5.92 -7.44 6.07
CA ARG A 79 6.29 -7.99 4.76
C ARG A 79 5.17 -8.80 4.12
N ALA A 80 4.49 -9.64 4.90
CA ALA A 80 3.36 -10.42 4.41
C ALA A 80 2.21 -9.50 3.95
N LYS A 81 1.93 -8.42 4.68
CA LYS A 81 0.91 -7.43 4.30
C LYS A 81 1.30 -6.66 3.04
N TRP A 82 2.57 -6.27 2.92
CA TRP A 82 3.11 -5.64 1.71
C TRP A 82 2.96 -6.57 0.50
N ASP A 83 3.33 -7.84 0.64
CA ASP A 83 3.26 -8.83 -0.45
C ASP A 83 1.82 -9.05 -0.92
N ILE A 84 0.85 -9.12 0.01
CA ILE A 84 -0.59 -9.21 -0.31
C ILE A 84 -1.08 -7.94 -1.01
N CYS A 85 -0.80 -6.75 -0.45
CA CYS A 85 -1.18 -5.49 -1.07
C CYS A 85 -0.61 -5.35 -2.48
N ASN A 86 0.66 -5.71 -2.67
CA ASN A 86 1.34 -5.63 -3.96
C ASN A 86 0.71 -6.60 -4.97
N ALA A 87 0.40 -7.83 -4.56
CA ALA A 87 -0.28 -8.81 -5.41
C ALA A 87 -1.65 -8.31 -5.89
N LEU A 88 -2.40 -7.62 -5.04
CA LEU A 88 -3.72 -7.05 -5.39
C LEU A 88 -3.64 -5.82 -6.31
N VAL A 89 -2.49 -5.15 -6.36
CA VAL A 89 -2.30 -3.99 -7.25
C VAL A 89 -1.90 -4.43 -8.65
N ILE A 90 -1.23 -5.58 -8.79
CA ILE A 90 -0.75 -6.12 -10.07
C ILE A 90 -1.68 -7.17 -10.70
N SER A 91 -2.76 -7.58 -10.01
CA SER A 91 -3.69 -8.64 -10.45
C SER A 91 -4.62 -8.21 -11.58
#